data_AF-A0A2E7N7Q2-F1
#
_entry.id   AF-A0A2E7N7Q2-F1
#
_cell.length_a   1.000
_cell.length_b   1.000
_cell.length_c   1.000
_cell.angle_alpha   90.00
_cell.angle_beta   90.00
_cell.angle_gamma   90.00
#
_symmetry.space_group_name_H-M   'P 1'
#
loop_
_entity.id
_entity.type
_entity.pdbx_description
1 polymer ?
#
loop_
_entity_poly.entity_id
_entity_poly.type
_entity_poly.pdbx_seq_one_letter_code
_entity_poly.pdbx_strand_id
1 'polypeptide(L)'
;MQLKQNSIPYRCFAIATPYPGTELYQQAEEKGFNVERQFPTVGQVSINMSTVSDEKLSSLRTIVFRRFYFNPVRCLRPFIRVPRKLVLIKNFVEVVGVALLRKELYG
;
A
#
# COMPACT_ATOMS: atom_id res chain seq x y z
N MET A 1 19.31 -15.56 22.11
CA MET A 1 17.90 -15.64 21.67
C MET A 1 17.82 -15.03 20.27
N GLN A 2 17.92 -15.84 19.21
CA GLN A 2 17.83 -15.32 17.84
C GLN A 2 16.36 -15.11 17.49
N LEU A 3 15.98 -13.86 17.18
CA LEU A 3 14.67 -13.55 16.63
C LEU A 3 14.56 -14.21 15.26
N LYS A 4 13.90 -15.37 15.21
CA LYS A 4 13.52 -16.05 13.99
C LYS A 4 12.70 -15.06 13.17
N GLN A 5 13.29 -14.53 12.09
CA GLN A 5 12.64 -13.54 11.25
C GLN A 5 11.48 -14.20 10.52
N ASN A 6 10.33 -14.25 11.19
CA ASN A 6 9.10 -14.78 10.63
C ASN A 6 8.76 -13.93 9.41
N SER A 7 8.72 -14.57 8.24
CA SER A 7 8.34 -13.91 7.01
C SER A 7 6.91 -13.38 7.13
N ILE A 8 6.77 -12.06 7.25
CA ILE A 8 5.48 -11.40 7.44
C ILE A 8 4.60 -11.71 6.21
N PRO A 9 3.41 -12.32 6.39
CA PRO A 9 2.57 -12.73 5.27
C PRO A 9 1.81 -11.56 4.62
N TYR A 10 1.71 -10.44 5.32
CA TYR A 10 1.05 -9.21 4.85
C TYR A 10 2.02 -8.02 4.91
N ARG A 11 1.86 -7.07 4.00
CA ARG A 11 2.59 -5.80 4.03
C ARG A 11 1.68 -4.70 3.50
N CYS A 12 1.56 -3.63 4.28
CA CYS A 12 0.85 -2.42 3.88
C CYS A 12 1.84 -1.40 3.33
N PHE A 13 1.50 -0.79 2.20
CA PHE A 13 2.25 0.32 1.62
C PHE A 13 1.41 1.58 1.80
N ALA A 14 1.76 2.37 2.82
CA ALA A 14 1.14 3.65 3.08
C ALA A 14 2.07 4.77 2.60
N ILE A 15 1.46 5.83 2.07
CA ILE A 15 2.15 7.09 1.78
C ILE A 15 1.94 7.96 3.00
N ALA A 16 2.97 8.72 3.41
CA ALA A 16 2.89 9.54 4.60
C ALA A 16 1.81 10.60 4.43
N THR A 17 0.79 10.54 5.29
CA THR A 17 -0.32 11.48 5.30
C THR A 17 -0.11 12.49 6.43
N PRO A 18 -0.10 13.80 6.14
CA PRO A 18 -0.04 14.82 7.18
C PRO A 18 -1.38 14.89 7.92
N TYR A 19 -1.47 14.24 9.08
CA TYR A 19 -2.67 14.29 9.92
C TYR A 19 -2.70 15.55 10.79
N PRO A 20 -3.88 16.15 11.05
CA PRO A 20 -4.00 17.35 11.87
C PRO A 20 -3.31 17.20 13.23
N GLY A 21 -2.55 18.22 13.63
CA GLY A 21 -1.81 18.24 14.89
C GLY A 21 -0.46 17.50 14.87
N THR A 22 -0.04 16.95 13.72
CA THR A 22 1.32 16.42 13.56
C THR A 22 2.29 17.49 13.06
N GLU A 23 3.57 17.36 13.37
CA GLU A 23 4.63 18.24 12.81
C GLU A 23 4.60 18.24 11.27
N LEU A 24 4.30 17.08 10.69
CA LEU A 24 4.17 16.88 9.25
C LEU A 24 3.03 17.72 8.65
N TYR A 25 1.96 17.95 9.42
CA TYR A 25 0.84 18.80 9.02
C TYR A 25 1.20 20.28 9.06
N GLN A 26 1.94 20.74 10.08
CA GLN A 26 2.43 22.12 10.15
C GLN A 26 3.36 22.43 8.96
N GLN A 27 4.28 21.52 8.65
CA GLN A 27 5.16 21.65 7.48
C GLN A 27 4.39 21.66 6.14
N ALA A 28 3.24 20.98 6.08
CA ALA A 28 2.38 20.99 4.91
C ALA A 28 1.67 22.34 4.74
N GLU A 29 1.12 22.90 5.82
CA GLU A 29 0.47 24.21 5.84
C GLU A 29 1.46 25.34 5.51
N GLU A 30 2.65 25.32 6.10
CA GLU A 30 3.72 26.31 5.84
C GLU A 30 4.15 26.34 4.37
N LYS A 31 4.11 25.19 3.69
CA LYS A 31 4.41 25.08 2.26
C LYS A 31 3.21 25.42 1.35
N GLY A 32 2.08 25.80 1.93
CA GLY A 32 0.87 26.19 1.21
C GLY A 32 0.06 25.02 0.63
N PHE A 33 0.27 23.79 1.12
CA PHE A 33 -0.57 22.66 0.71
C PHE A 33 -1.96 22.77 1.36
N ASN A 34 -3.02 22.43 0.62
CA ASN A 34 -4.39 22.49 1.13
C ASN A 34 -4.73 21.22 1.91
N VAL A 35 -4.38 21.22 3.20
CA VAL A 35 -4.40 20.03 4.06
C VAL A 35 -5.80 19.64 4.56
N GLU A 36 -6.71 20.61 4.66
CA GLU A 36 -8.05 20.42 5.23
C GLU A 36 -9.01 19.62 4.35
N ARG A 37 -8.79 19.55 3.03
CA ARG A 37 -9.74 18.94 2.07
C ARG A 37 -9.39 17.52 1.64
N GLN A 38 -8.26 16.97 2.10
CA GLN A 38 -7.73 15.72 1.56
C GLN A 38 -7.43 14.72 2.69
N PHE A 39 -8.47 14.11 3.25
CA PHE A 39 -8.36 12.86 4.00
C PHE A 39 -9.10 11.72 3.30
N PRO A 40 -8.76 11.39 2.05
CA PRO A 40 -9.26 10.15 1.47
C PRO A 40 -8.74 8.94 2.28
N THR A 41 -9.45 7.83 2.09
CA THR A 41 -9.19 6.52 2.70
C THR A 41 -7.70 6.17 2.78
N VAL A 42 -7.29 5.54 3.88
CA VAL A 42 -5.90 5.14 4.17
C VAL A 42 -5.29 4.44 2.96
N GLY A 43 -4.26 5.06 2.36
CA GLY A 43 -3.54 4.52 1.20
C GLY A 43 -3.71 5.29 -0.11
N GLN A 44 -4.57 6.31 -0.17
CA GLN A 44 -4.52 7.30 -1.25
C GLN A 44 -3.41 8.34 -0.99
N VAL A 45 -2.82 8.86 -2.07
CA VAL A 45 -1.94 10.04 -1.99
C VAL A 45 -2.87 11.20 -1.70
N SER A 46 -3.02 11.56 -0.44
CA SER A 46 -3.78 12.76 -0.10
C SER A 46 -2.98 13.99 -0.48
N ILE A 47 -1.72 14.06 -0.06
CA ILE A 47 -0.83 15.22 -0.22
C ILE A 47 0.59 14.73 -0.43
N ASN A 48 1.19 15.11 -1.55
CA ASN A 48 2.58 14.80 -1.83
C ASN A 48 3.49 15.97 -1.47
N MET A 49 4.23 15.81 -0.37
CA MET A 49 5.25 16.76 0.06
C MET A 49 6.67 16.31 -0.30
N SER A 50 6.80 15.23 -1.06
CA SER A 50 8.09 14.75 -1.55
C SER A 50 8.53 15.57 -2.76
N THR A 51 9.83 15.58 -3.03
CA THR A 51 10.39 16.16 -4.26
C THR A 51 10.06 15.34 -5.51
N VAL A 52 9.42 14.19 -5.35
CA VAL A 52 9.13 13.21 -6.39
C VAL A 52 7.68 13.39 -6.83
N SER A 53 7.39 13.35 -8.14
CA SER A 53 6.02 13.55 -8.63
C SER A 53 5.06 12.43 -8.21
N ASP A 54 3.76 12.73 -8.21
CA ASP A 54 2.69 11.78 -7.86
C ASP A 54 2.68 10.56 -8.78
N GLU A 55 2.91 10.76 -10.08
CA GLU A 55 2.98 9.68 -11.07
C GLU A 55 4.12 8.72 -10.72
N LYS A 56 5.24 9.27 -10.27
CA LYS A 56 6.41 8.49 -9.89
C LYS A 56 6.17 7.74 -8.59
N LEU A 57 5.57 8.36 -7.57
CA LEU A 57 5.16 7.66 -6.33
C LEU A 57 4.16 6.54 -6.60
N SER A 58 3.15 6.80 -7.43
CA SER A 58 2.16 5.80 -7.86
C SER A 58 2.81 4.63 -8.63
N SER A 59 3.77 4.94 -9.50
CA SER A 59 4.54 3.91 -10.23
C SER A 59 5.37 3.04 -9.29
N LEU A 60 6.03 3.65 -8.30
CA LEU A 60 6.82 2.93 -7.29
C LEU A 60 5.95 2.05 -6.42
N ARG A 61 4.81 2.56 -5.96
CA ARG A 61 3.80 1.77 -5.23
C ARG A 61 3.38 0.55 -6.05
N THR A 62 3.10 0.72 -7.33
CA THR A 62 2.70 -0.38 -8.23
C THR A 62 3.82 -1.41 -8.40
N ILE A 63 5.06 -0.97 -8.58
CA ILE A 63 6.22 -1.86 -8.74
C ILE A 63 6.44 -2.69 -7.48
N VAL A 64 6.44 -2.04 -6.32
CA VAL A 64 6.67 -2.69 -5.03
C VAL A 64 5.51 -3.64 -4.70
N PHE A 65 4.27 -3.23 -4.98
CA PHE A 65 3.08 -4.07 -4.83
C PHE A 65 3.20 -5.35 -5.68
N ARG A 66 3.47 -5.22 -6.99
CA ARG A 66 3.66 -6.36 -7.91
C ARG A 66 4.77 -7.28 -7.44
N ARG A 67 5.93 -6.72 -7.05
CA ARG A 67 7.07 -7.51 -6.55
C ARG A 67 6.77 -8.23 -5.24
N PHE A 68 5.89 -7.66 -4.41
CA PHE A 68 5.47 -8.29 -3.16
C PHE A 68 4.49 -9.45 -3.41
N TYR A 69 3.41 -9.18 -4.13
CA TYR A 69 2.28 -10.11 -4.32
C TYR A 69 2.50 -11.15 -5.42
N PHE A 70 3.35 -10.90 -6.41
CA PHE A 70 3.71 -11.90 -7.44
C PHE A 70 4.98 -12.67 -7.15
N ASN A 71 5.44 -12.68 -5.89
CA ASN A 71 6.53 -13.55 -5.49
C ASN A 71 6.01 -15.00 -5.37
N PRO A 72 6.50 -15.96 -6.18
CA PRO A 72 5.96 -17.32 -6.21
C PRO A 72 6.06 -18.02 -4.85
N VAL A 73 7.16 -17.83 -4.12
CA VAL A 73 7.36 -18.39 -2.77
C VAL A 73 6.33 -17.82 -1.79
N ARG A 74 5.96 -16.54 -1.93
CA ARG A 74 4.93 -15.92 -1.09
C ARG A 74 3.52 -16.36 -1.45
N CYS A 75 3.24 -16.69 -2.72
CA CYS A 75 1.94 -17.24 -3.13
C CYS A 75 1.77 -18.70 -2.66
N LEU A 76 2.84 -19.49 -2.70
CA LEU A 76 2.84 -20.90 -2.30
C LEU A 76 2.55 -21.09 -0.79
N ARG A 77 3.07 -20.22 0.07
CA ARG A 77 2.89 -20.31 1.54
C ARG A 77 1.42 -20.28 1.99
N PRO A 78 0.59 -19.29 1.62
CA PRO A 78 -0.83 -19.29 1.95
C PRO A 78 -1.57 -20.39 1.19
N PHE A 79 -1.14 -20.74 -0.03
CA PHE A 79 -1.75 -21.86 -0.76
C PHE A 79 -1.61 -23.19 -0.03
N ILE A 80 -0.51 -23.45 0.67
CA ILE A 80 -0.35 -24.67 1.47
C ILE A 80 -1.14 -24.58 2.78
N ARG A 81 -1.10 -23.43 3.47
CA ARG A 81 -1.61 -23.30 4.85
C ARG A 81 -3.10 -22.99 4.99
N VAL A 82 -3.72 -22.33 4.01
CA VAL A 82 -5.13 -21.92 4.12
C VAL A 82 -6.04 -23.07 3.69
N PRO A 83 -6.96 -23.56 4.54
CA PRO A 83 -7.86 -24.66 4.17
C PRO A 83 -8.92 -24.23 3.14
N ARG A 84 -9.38 -22.96 3.21
CA ARG A 84 -10.37 -22.38 2.29
C ARG A 84 -9.73 -21.90 0.98
N LYS A 85 -9.42 -22.82 0.07
CA LYS A 85 -8.75 -22.51 -1.22
C LYS A 85 -9.55 -21.55 -2.10
N LEU A 86 -10.88 -21.69 -2.14
CA LEU A 86 -11.74 -20.84 -2.96
C LEU A 86 -11.69 -19.36 -2.55
N VAL A 87 -11.68 -19.09 -1.24
CA VAL A 87 -11.55 -17.72 -0.71
C VAL A 87 -10.17 -17.17 -1.04
N LEU A 88 -9.13 -18.00 -0.94
CA LEU A 88 -7.77 -17.59 -1.30
C LEU A 88 -7.64 -17.25 -2.79
N ILE A 89 -8.23 -18.06 -3.68
CA ILE A 89 -8.23 -17.80 -5.13
C ILE A 89 -9.00 -16.51 -5.42
N LYS A 90 -10.17 -16.29 -4.81
CA LYS A 90 -10.92 -15.04 -4.94
C LYS A 90 -10.07 -13.83 -4.56
N ASN A 91 -9.44 -13.87 -3.38
CA ASN A 91 -8.55 -12.79 -2.91
C ASN A 91 -7.35 -12.59 -3.85
N PHE A 92 -6.80 -13.67 -4.41
CA PHE A 92 -5.70 -13.58 -5.37
C PHE A 92 -6.13 -12.91 -6.68
N VAL A 93 -7.34 -13.22 -7.18
CA VAL A 93 -7.92 -12.56 -8.36
C VAL A 93 -8.14 -11.06 -8.10
N GLU A 94 -8.62 -10.68 -6.92
CA GLU A 94 -8.75 -9.26 -6.52
C GLU A 94 -7.38 -8.55 -6.53
N VAL A 95 -6.35 -9.18 -5.94
CA VAL A 95 -4.97 -8.66 -5.94
C VAL A 95 -4.40 -8.55 -7.36
N VAL A 96 -4.65 -9.52 -8.23
CA VAL A 96 -4.26 -9.47 -9.66
C VAL A 96 -4.95 -8.31 -10.36
N GLY A 97 -6.25 -8.13 -10.14
CA GLY A 97 -7.02 -7.02 -10.71
C GLY A 97 -6.45 -5.66 -10.31
N VAL A 98 -6.09 -5.49 -9.04
CA VAL A 98 -5.45 -4.26 -8.53
C VAL A 98 -4.07 -4.06 -9.15
N ALA A 99 -3.27 -5.12 -9.23
CA ALA A 99 -1.92 -5.07 -9.78
C ALA A 99 -1.89 -4.74 -11.28
N LEU A 100 -2.90 -5.17 -12.05
CA LEU A 100 -2.97 -5.00 -13.51
C LEU A 100 -3.75 -3.74 -13.91
N LEU A 101 -4.89 -3.48 -13.29
CA LEU A 101 -5.84 -2.45 -13.72
C LEU A 101 -5.66 -1.12 -12.95
N ARG A 102 -4.66 -1.01 -12.06
CA ARG A 102 -4.52 0.11 -11.10
C ARG A 102 -5.81 0.43 -10.34
N LYS A 103 -6.71 -0.55 -10.22
CA LYS A 103 -7.98 -0.39 -9.53
C LYS A 103 -7.68 -0.26 -8.05
N GLU A 104 -8.24 0.75 -7.39
CA GLU A 104 -7.98 0.96 -5.97
C GLU A 104 -8.49 -0.23 -5.15
N LEU A 105 -7.68 -0.63 -4.15
CA LEU A 105 -8.11 -1.57 -3.12
C LEU A 105 -9.02 -0.79 -2.18
N TYR A 106 -10.33 -1.03 -2.34
CA TYR A 106 -11.43 -0.37 -1.64
C TYR A 106 -11.67 1.07 -2.11
N GLY A 107 -12.63 1.20 -3.03
CA GLY A 107 -13.43 2.41 -3.20
C GLY A 107 -14.74 2.25 -2.43
#